data_AF-A0AAW4IFU8-F1
#
_entry.id   AF-A0AAW4IFU8-F1
#
_cell.length_a   1.000
_cell.length_b   1.000
_cell.length_c   1.000
_cell.angle_alpha   90.00
_cell.angle_beta   90.00
_cell.angle_gamma   90.00
#
_symmetry.space_group_name_H-M   'P 1'
#
loop_
_entity.id
_entity.type
_entity.pdbx_description
1 polymer ?
#
loop_
_entity_poly.entity_id
_entity_poly.type
_entity_poly.pdbx_seq_one_letter_code
_entity_poly.pdbx_strand_id
1 'polypeptide(L)'
;MLRAGDSLRFTAAEIEEFRSLGIDFDGVRTQADVEAALARWTHVLGEERPDLLEKIALEMAKAKEVSLPPRLSVVGPAPDSPEQS
;
A
#
# COMPACT_ATOMS: atom_id res chain seq x y z
N MET A 1 7.85 -11.77 -15.01
CA MET A 1 8.94 -10.84 -14.71
C MET A 1 10.23 -11.63 -14.73
N LEU A 2 11.21 -11.21 -15.54
CA LEU A 2 12.54 -11.80 -15.53
C LEU A 2 13.44 -11.01 -14.58
N ARG A 3 14.27 -11.71 -13.80
CA ARG A 3 15.24 -11.12 -12.89
C ARG A 3 16.64 -11.64 -13.19
N ALA A 4 17.59 -10.73 -13.30
CA ALA A 4 19.02 -11.03 -13.44
C ALA A 4 19.81 -10.09 -12.52
N GLY A 5 20.21 -10.60 -11.36
CA GLY A 5 20.75 -9.77 -10.28
C GLY A 5 19.72 -8.73 -9.81
N ASP A 6 20.09 -7.45 -9.89
CA ASP A 6 19.23 -6.31 -9.58
C ASP A 6 18.42 -5.82 -10.78
N SER A 7 18.67 -6.37 -11.97
CA SER A 7 17.91 -6.02 -13.16
C SER A 7 16.60 -6.80 -13.20
N LEU A 8 15.52 -6.08 -13.46
CA LEU A 8 14.18 -6.58 -13.70
C LEU A 8 13.75 -6.23 -15.12
N ARG A 9 12.98 -7.15 -15.72
CA ARG A 9 12.31 -6.91 -16.99
C ARG A 9 10.90 -7.48 -16.95
N PHE A 10 9.93 -6.61 -17.18
CA PHE A 10 8.55 -6.98 -17.39
C PHE A 10 8.27 -7.20 -18.88
N THR A 11 7.34 -8.10 -19.18
CA THR A 11 6.77 -8.20 -20.53
C THR A 11 5.72 -7.11 -20.74
N ALA A 12 5.37 -6.82 -22.00
CA ALA A 12 4.32 -5.86 -22.30
C ALA A 12 2.96 -6.27 -21.71
N ALA A 13 2.67 -7.58 -21.67
CA ALA A 13 1.46 -8.12 -21.07
C ALA A 13 1.43 -7.89 -19.54
N GLU A 14 2.56 -8.12 -18.86
CA GLU A 14 2.68 -7.85 -17.42
C GLU A 14 2.51 -6.37 -17.10
N ILE A 15 3.11 -5.48 -17.90
CA ILE A 15 2.95 -4.02 -17.72
C ILE A 15 1.48 -3.62 -17.83
N GLU A 16 0.75 -4.16 -18.82
CA GLU A 16 -0.66 -3.84 -18.99
C GLU A 16 -1.55 -4.40 -17.86
N GLU A 17 -1.22 -5.57 -17.34
CA GLU A 17 -1.90 -6.14 -16.17
C GLU A 17 -1.76 -5.22 -14.94
N PHE A 18 -0.56 -4.74 -14.63
CA PHE A 18 -0.36 -3.82 -13.52
C PHE A 18 -0.99 -2.44 -13.78
N ARG A 19 -0.99 -1.97 -15.03
CA ARG A 19 -1.64 -0.72 -15.42
C ARG A 19 -3.14 -0.76 -15.18
N SER A 20 -3.79 -1.91 -15.34
CA SER A 20 -5.20 -2.10 -15.00
C SER A 20 -5.51 -1.88 -13.51
N LEU A 21 -4.50 -2.03 -12.64
CA LEU A 21 -4.56 -1.77 -11.21
C LEU A 21 -4.10 -0.34 -10.84
N GLY A 22 -3.75 0.47 -11.83
CA GLY A 22 -3.21 1.82 -11.67
C GLY A 22 -1.73 1.87 -11.30
N ILE A 23 -0.99 0.76 -11.46
CA ILE A 23 0.45 0.67 -11.18
C ILE A 23 1.20 0.62 -12.51
N ASP A 24 2.00 1.64 -12.81
CA ASP A 24 2.77 1.67 -14.05
C ASP A 24 4.20 1.16 -13.83
N PHE A 25 4.53 0.07 -14.51
CA PHE A 25 5.88 -0.51 -14.55
C PHE A 25 6.62 -0.23 -15.87
N ASP A 26 6.09 0.65 -16.72
CA ASP A 26 6.88 1.14 -17.85
C ASP A 26 8.16 1.85 -17.34
N GLY A 27 9.30 1.49 -17.93
CA GLY A 27 10.62 2.00 -17.53
C GLY A 27 11.17 1.47 -16.20
N VAL A 28 10.47 0.61 -15.47
CA VAL A 28 10.97 -0.05 -14.24
C VAL A 28 12.01 -1.11 -14.59
N ARG A 29 13.22 -0.96 -14.07
CA ARG A 29 14.36 -1.83 -14.40
C ARG A 29 15.03 -2.46 -13.19
N THR A 30 14.67 -2.05 -11.98
CA THR A 30 15.28 -2.52 -10.74
C THR A 30 14.24 -2.77 -9.65
N GLN A 31 14.64 -3.49 -8.60
CA GLN A 31 13.81 -3.68 -7.42
C GLN A 31 13.45 -2.35 -6.74
N ALA A 32 14.39 -1.40 -6.70
CA ALA A 32 14.15 -0.06 -6.16
C ALA A 32 13.10 0.71 -6.98
N ASP A 33 13.08 0.55 -8.30
CA ASP A 33 12.06 1.16 -9.15
C ASP A 33 10.66 0.60 -8.86
N VAL A 34 10.56 -0.71 -8.60
CA VAL A 34 9.30 -1.36 -8.19
C VAL A 34 8.82 -0.79 -6.87
N GLU A 35 9.71 -0.69 -5.88
CA GLU A 35 9.37 -0.11 -4.56
C GLU A 35 8.92 1.34 -4.69
N ALA A 36 9.59 2.14 -5.52
CA ALA A 36 9.18 3.53 -5.77
C ALA A 36 7.81 3.63 -6.46
N ALA A 37 7.52 2.75 -7.43
CA ALA A 37 6.22 2.71 -8.10
C ALA A 37 5.10 2.30 -7.14
N LEU A 38 5.32 1.26 -6.32
CA LEU A 38 4.36 0.83 -5.30
C LEU A 38 4.15 1.89 -4.23
N ALA A 39 5.22 2.58 -3.78
CA ALA A 39 5.11 3.66 -2.79
C ALA A 39 4.26 4.83 -3.31
N ARG A 40 4.42 5.21 -4.58
CA ARG A 40 3.56 6.23 -5.19
C ARG A 40 2.10 5.79 -5.24
N TRP A 41 1.86 4.55 -5.66
CA TRP A 41 0.51 3.99 -5.74
C TRP A 41 -0.16 3.89 -4.36
N THR A 42 0.53 3.39 -3.33
CA THR A 42 -0.02 3.32 -1.97
C THR A 42 -0.22 4.69 -1.36
N HIS A 43 0.63 5.67 -1.67
CA HIS A 43 0.43 7.05 -1.21
C HIS A 43 -0.86 7.64 -1.77
N VAL A 44 -1.07 7.57 -3.09
CA VAL A 44 -2.31 8.04 -3.72
C VAL A 44 -3.52 7.28 -3.18
N LEU A 45 -3.42 5.96 -3.03
CA LEU A 45 -4.51 5.16 -2.47
C LEU A 45 -4.81 5.52 -1.02
N GLY A 46 -3.80 5.85 -0.22
CA GLY A 46 -3.94 6.28 1.17
C GLY A 46 -4.65 7.62 1.31
N GLU A 47 -4.36 8.58 0.44
CA GLU A 47 -5.02 9.89 0.45
C GLU A 47 -6.47 9.80 -0.05
N GLU A 48 -6.69 9.09 -1.17
CA GLU A 48 -7.99 9.09 -1.84
C GLU A 48 -8.96 8.06 -1.26
N ARG A 49 -8.45 6.87 -0.88
CA ARG A 49 -9.25 5.70 -0.46
C ARG A 49 -8.57 4.91 0.66
N PRO A 50 -8.36 5.52 1.85
CA PRO A 50 -7.69 4.86 2.98
C PRO A 50 -8.39 3.57 3.41
N ASP A 51 -9.72 3.47 3.22
CA ASP A 51 -10.51 2.26 3.49
C ASP A 51 -10.09 1.06 2.63
N LEU A 52 -9.70 1.30 1.38
CA LEU A 52 -9.22 0.26 0.47
C LEU A 52 -7.79 -0.15 0.79
N LEU A 53 -6.91 0.82 1.08
CA LEU A 53 -5.54 0.54 1.50
C LEU A 53 -5.52 -0.34 2.74
N GLU A 54 -6.41 -0.08 3.71
CA GLU A 54 -6.53 -0.91 4.90
C GLU A 54 -6.97 -2.35 4.59
N LYS A 55 -7.97 -2.53 3.72
CA LYS A 55 -8.40 -3.87 3.30
C LYS A 55 -7.27 -4.64 2.64
N ILE A 56 -6.50 -3.99 1.77
CA ILE A 56 -5.33 -4.60 1.13
C ILE A 56 -4.29 -4.99 2.18
N ALA A 57 -3.97 -4.10 3.13
CA ALA A 57 -3.05 -4.41 4.21
C ALA A 57 -3.53 -5.61 5.05
N LEU A 58 -4.83 -5.70 5.34
CA LEU A 58 -5.41 -6.80 6.10
C LEU A 58 -5.29 -8.14 5.36
N GLU A 59 -5.60 -8.17 4.06
CA GLU A 59 -5.44 -9.37 3.25
C GLU A 59 -3.96 -9.76 3.10
N MET A 60 -3.05 -8.80 2.97
CA MET A 60 -1.61 -9.07 2.98
C MET A 60 -1.13 -9.65 4.31
N ALA A 61 -1.66 -9.15 5.43
CA ALA A 61 -1.34 -9.63 6.77
C ALA A 61 -1.80 -11.08 6.97
N LYS A 62 -3.03 -11.40 6.53
CA LYS A 62 -3.53 -12.79 6.49
C LYS A 62 -2.64 -13.69 5.65
N ALA A 63 -2.28 -13.27 4.44
CA ALA A 63 -1.45 -14.06 3.53
C ALA A 63 -0.02 -14.30 4.07
N LYS A 64 0.48 -13.39 4.92
CA LYS A 64 1.80 -13.48 5.56
C LYS A 64 1.76 -14.03 6.99
N GLU A 65 0.59 -14.40 7.50
CA GLU A 65 0.37 -14.84 8.89
C GLU A 65 0.91 -13.86 9.94
N VAL A 66 0.79 -12.55 9.68
CA VAL A 66 1.21 -11.48 10.60
C VAL A 66 0.00 -10.67 11.07
N SER A 67 0.11 -10.05 12.24
CA SER A 67 -0.88 -9.08 12.72
C SER A 67 -0.51 -7.67 12.27
N LEU A 68 -1.49 -6.91 11.77
CA LEU A 68 -1.31 -5.48 11.58
C LEU A 68 -1.22 -4.75 12.92
N PRO A 69 -0.43 -3.67 13.01
CA PRO A 69 -0.50 -2.79 14.16
C PRO A 69 -1.92 -2.22 14.31
N PRO A 70 -2.38 -2.01 15.54
CA PRO A 70 -3.69 -1.40 15.78
C PRO A 70 -3.74 0.00 15.16
N ARG A 71 -4.87 0.33 14.52
CA ARG A 71 -5.10 1.68 13.99
C ARG A 71 -5.04 2.67 15.15
N LEU A 72 -4.32 3.77 14.95
CA LEU A 72 -4.41 4.95 15.80
C LEU A 72 -5.80 5.57 15.58
N SER A 73 -6.77 5.21 16.41
CA SER A 73 -8.01 5.98 16.53
C SER A 73 -7.64 7.31 17.17
N VAL A 74 -7.85 8.42 16.44
CA VAL A 74 -7.82 9.75 17.06
C VAL A 74 -8.82 9.72 18.22
N VAL A 75 -8.31 9.82 19.45
CA VAL A 75 -9.14 10.03 20.62
C VAL A 75 -9.68 11.45 20.51
N GLY A 76 -10.94 11.59 20.07
CA GLY A 76 -11.67 12.84 20.25
C GLY A 76 -11.72 13.20 21.74
N PRO A 77 -11.83 14.49 22.11
CA PRO A 77 -11.86 14.87 23.51
C PRO A 77 -12.94 14.07 24.24
N ALA A 78 -12.58 13.48 25.38
CA ALA A 78 -13.49 12.71 26.22
C ALA A 78 -14.74 13.57 26.52
N PRO A 79 -15.96 13.00 26.42
CA PRO A 79 -17.16 13.74 26.80
C PRO A 79 -17.06 14.08 28.28
N ASP A 80 -17.12 15.38 28.55
CA ASP A 80 -17.16 16.08 29.85
C ASP A 80 -17.12 15.19 31.08
N SER A 81 -15.96 15.14 31.73
CA SER A 81 -15.88 14.81 33.15
C SER A 81 -16.69 15.84 33.94
N PRO A 82 -17.67 15.45 34.76
CA PRO A 82 -18.46 16.41 35.50
C PRO A 82 -17.58 17.13 36.53
N GLU A 83 -17.63 18.47 36.53
CA GLU A 83 -17.13 19.29 37.63
C GLU A 83 -17.76 18.80 38.93
N GLN A 84 -16.93 18.24 39.82
CA GLN A 84 -17.33 18.05 41.22
C GLN A 84 -17.40 19.42 41.88
N SER A 85 -18.60 19.79 42.32
CA SER A 85 -18.90 20.94 43.18
C SER A 85 -18.25 20.84 44.56
#